data_AF-A0A956G9M2-F1
#
_entry.id   AF-A0A956G9M2-F1
#
_cell.length_a   1.000
_cell.length_b   1.000
_cell.length_c   1.000
_cell.angle_alpha   90.00
_cell.angle_beta   90.00
_cell.angle_gamma   90.00
#
_symmetry.space_group_name_H-M   'P 1'
#
loop_
_entity.id
_entity.type
_entity.pdbx_description
1 polymer ?
#
loop_
_entity_poly.entity_id
_entity_poly.type
_entity_poly.pdbx_seq_one_letter_code
_entity_poly.pdbx_strand_id
1 'polypeptide(L)' 'MSGKITTKIHDAFSAEGKAAVKKLGFDTHGLVVRNGDGSVAHKEDGHNFKQTDIEGWIKKAM' A
#
# COMPACT_ATOMS: atom_id res chain seq x y z
N MET A 1 4.35 12.32 17.41
CA MET A 1 3.56 12.70 16.21
C MET A 1 2.38 11.75 16.11
N SER A 2 1.15 12.24 16.34
CA SER A 2 -0.07 11.44 16.15
C SER A 2 -0.66 11.73 14.77
N GLY A 3 -0.26 10.96 13.76
CA GLY A 3 -0.94 10.94 12.46
C GLY A 3 -2.02 9.86 12.44
N LYS A 4 -3.11 10.08 11.71
CA LYS A 4 -4.12 9.04 11.47
C LYS A 4 -3.72 8.22 10.26
N ILE A 5 -3.49 6.92 10.47
CA ILE A 5 -3.24 5.98 9.38
C ILE A 5 -4.59 5.37 8.98
N THR A 6 -4.85 5.29 7.69
CA THR A 6 -6.00 4.55 7.14
C THR A 6 -5.48 3.40 6.30
N THR A 7 -6.12 2.24 6.42
CA THR A 7 -5.74 1.03 5.68
C THR A 7 -6.88 0.61 4.76
N LYS A 8 -6.53 0.10 3.59
CA LYS A 8 -7.47 -0.44 2.61
C LYS A 8 -6.87 -1.68 1.98
N ILE A 9 -7.66 -2.75 1.92
CA ILE A 9 -7.28 -4.01 1.28
C ILE A 9 -8.06 -4.13 -0.03
N HIS A 10 -7.37 -4.51 -1.10
CA HIS A 10 -7.98 -4.87 -2.37
C HIS A 10 -7.80 -6.38 -2.58
N ASP A 11 -8.91 -7.10 -2.69
CA ASP A 11 -8.89 -8.54 -2.96
C ASP A 11 -8.57 -8.81 -4.45
N ALA A 12 -7.35 -9.25 -4.73
CA ALA A 12 -6.88 -9.58 -6.07
C ALA A 12 -7.55 -10.82 -6.70
N PHE A 13 -8.46 -11.51 -6.00
CA PHE A 13 -9.26 -12.60 -6.56
C PHE A 13 -10.62 -12.13 -7.08
N SER A 14 -11.19 -11.09 -6.46
CA SER A 14 -12.41 -10.44 -6.95
C SER A 14 -12.18 -9.65 -8.25
N ALA A 15 -13.21 -9.57 -9.12
CA ALA A 15 -13.10 -8.80 -10.36
C ALA A 15 -12.84 -7.31 -10.10
N GLU A 16 -13.50 -6.73 -9.10
CA GLU A 16 -13.34 -5.33 -8.70
C GLU A 16 -11.94 -5.07 -8.12
N GLY A 17 -11.44 -5.96 -7.27
CA GLY A 17 -10.12 -5.83 -6.69
C GLY A 17 -9.01 -6.04 -7.73
N LYS A 18 -9.14 -6.97 -8.69
CA LYS A 18 -8.22 -7.09 -9.83
C LYS A 18 -8.07 -5.80 -10.61
N ALA A 19 -9.19 -5.12 -10.91
CA ALA A 19 -9.15 -3.84 -11.60
C ALA A 19 -8.44 -2.76 -10.77
N ALA A 20 -8.64 -2.74 -9.45
CA ALA A 20 -7.96 -1.81 -8.56
C ALA A 20 -6.46 -2.09 -8.43
N VAL A 21 -6.06 -3.35 -8.21
CA VAL A 21 -4.67 -3.82 -8.11
C VAL A 21 -3.92 -3.50 -9.42
N LYS A 22 -4.54 -3.73 -10.58
CA LYS A 22 -3.98 -3.37 -11.88
C LYS A 22 -3.78 -1.87 -12.07
N LYS A 23 -4.72 -1.02 -11.60
CA LYS A 23 -4.57 0.44 -11.62
C LYS A 23 -3.41 0.93 -10.74
N LEU A 24 -3.06 0.19 -9.71
CA LEU A 24 -1.90 0.45 -8.85
C LEU A 24 -0.60 -0.09 -9.47
N GLY A 25 -0.69 -0.80 -10.60
CA GLY A 25 0.43 -1.40 -11.31
C GLY A 25 0.93 -2.67 -10.64
N PHE A 26 0.04 -3.44 -10.01
CA PHE A 26 0.32 -4.78 -9.49
C PHE A 26 -0.42 -5.81 -10.34
N ASP A 27 0.16 -7.00 -10.48
CA ASP A 27 -0.54 -8.15 -11.07
C ASP A 27 -1.32 -8.95 -10.04
N THR A 28 -0.76 -9.12 -8.82
CA THR A 28 -1.38 -9.95 -7.78
C THR A 28 -1.24 -9.34 -6.38
N HIS A 29 -0.01 -9.22 -5.86
CA HIS A 29 0.24 -8.83 -4.47
C HIS A 29 1.23 -7.68 -4.39
N GLY A 30 0.99 -6.79 -3.43
CA GLY A 30 1.86 -5.68 -3.15
C GLY A 30 1.29 -4.75 -2.09
N LEU A 31 2.11 -3.76 -1.72
CA LEU A 31 1.77 -2.76 -0.72
C LEU A 31 2.10 -1.37 -1.25
N VAL A 32 1.21 -0.42 -1.00
CA VAL A 32 1.42 1.00 -1.31
C VAL A 32 1.25 1.80 -0.04
N VAL A 33 2.27 2.59 0.30
CA VAL A 33 2.18 3.64 1.32
C VAL A 33 2.00 4.95 0.59
N ARG A 34 0.99 5.73 1.00
CA ARG A 34 0.71 7.06 0.46
C ARG A 34 0.91 8.12 1.53
N ASN A 35 1.35 9.29 1.10
CA ASN A 35 1.34 10.51 1.90
C ASN A 35 -0.09 10.99 2.14
N GLY A 36 -0.26 11.93 3.07
CA GLY A 36 -1.57 12.53 3.37
C GLY A 36 -2.23 13.25 2.18
N ASP A 37 -1.43 13.68 1.20
CA ASP A 37 -1.89 14.31 -0.05
C ASP A 37 -2.30 13.30 -1.15
N GLY A 38 -2.16 11.99 -0.88
CA GLY A 38 -2.47 10.91 -1.82
C GLY A 38 -1.33 10.53 -2.77
N SER A 39 -0.19 11.21 -2.74
CA SER A 39 1.00 10.80 -3.51
C SER A 39 1.61 9.50 -2.96
N VAL A 40 2.25 8.70 -3.82
CA VAL A 40 2.86 7.43 -3.44
C VAL A 40 4.21 7.70 -2.77
N ALA A 41 4.33 7.36 -1.49
CA ALA A 41 5.57 7.43 -0.73
C ALA A 41 6.42 6.16 -0.92
N HIS A 42 5.77 5.00 -0.98
CA HIS A 42 6.42 3.72 -1.20
C HIS A 42 5.50 2.75 -1.93
N LYS A 43 6.07 1.92 -2.80
CA LYS A 43 5.39 0.85 -3.52
C LYS A 43 6.33 -0.34 -3.61
N GLU A 44 5.85 -1.51 -3.21
CA GLU A 44 6.62 -2.76 -3.32
C GLU A 44 5.69 -3.92 -3.71
N ASP A 45 6.16 -4.73 -4.67
CA ASP A 45 5.48 -5.94 -5.14
C ASP A 45 5.87 -7.14 -4.27
N GLY A 46 4.90 -8.02 -3.95
CA GLY A 46 5.16 -9.26 -3.23
C GLY A 46 4.32 -9.50 -1.98
N HIS A 47 4.72 -10.49 -1.18
CA HIS A 47 3.95 -11.04 -0.06
C HIS A 47 4.63 -10.90 1.32
N ASN A 48 5.94 -10.68 1.36
CA ASN A 48 6.74 -10.84 2.57
C ASN A 48 7.18 -9.51 3.13
N PHE A 49 6.22 -8.72 3.62
CA PHE A 49 6.51 -7.45 4.27
C PHE A 49 6.78 -7.66 5.75
N LYS A 50 7.88 -7.11 6.27
CA LYS A 50 8.11 -7.06 7.71
C LYS A 50 7.45 -5.80 8.27
N GLN A 51 6.88 -5.93 9.46
CA GLN A 51 6.28 -4.80 10.16
C GLN A 51 7.27 -3.63 10.31
N THR A 52 8.54 -3.90 10.58
CA THR A 52 9.60 -2.89 10.70
C THR A 52 9.80 -2.06 9.43
N ASP A 53 9.68 -2.70 8.27
CA ASP A 53 9.84 -2.03 6.97
C ASP A 53 8.63 -1.12 6.72
N ILE A 54 7.42 -1.63 6.96
CA ILE A 54 6.16 -0.88 6.85
C ILE A 54 6.17 0.35 7.76
N GLU A 55 6.55 0.19 9.03
CA GLU A 55 6.67 1.30 9.98
C GLU A 55 7.70 2.34 9.52
N GLY A 56 8.82 1.88 8.94
CA GLY A 56 9.83 2.75 8.35
C GLY A 56 9.30 3.57 7.16
N TRP A 57 8.51 2.94 6.29
CA TRP A 57 7.87 3.62 5.15
C TRP A 57 6.82 4.63 5.62
N ILE A 58 6.00 4.28 6.60
CA ILE A 58 5.00 5.19 7.17
C ILE A 58 5.66 6.42 7.80
N LYS A 59 6.74 6.24 8.57
CA LYS A 59 7.48 7.37 9.17
C LYS A 59 8.08 8.33 8.15
N LYS A 60 8.43 7.85 6.94
CA LYS A 60 8.92 8.70 5.84
C LYS A 60 7.79 9.43 5.10
N ALA A 61 6.56 8.94 5.21
CA ALA A 61 5.38 9.48 4.53
C ALA A 61 4.60 10.51 5.37
N MET A 62 5.03 10.73 6.62
CA MET A 62 4.51 11.72 7.57
C MET A 62 5.36 12.97 7.58
#